data_AF-A0A1C6GJ11-F1
#
_entry.id   AF-A0A1C6GJ11-F1
#
_cell.length_a   1.000
_cell.length_b   1.000
_cell.length_c   1.000
_cell.angle_alpha   90.00
_cell.angle_beta   90.00
_cell.angle_gamma   90.00
#
_symmetry.space_group_name_H-M   'P 1'
#
loop_
_entity.id
_entity.type
_entity.pdbx_description
1 polymer ?
#
loop_
_entity_poly.entity_id
_entity_poly.type
_entity_poly.pdbx_seq_one_letter_code
_entity_poly.pdbx_strand_id
1 'polypeptide(L)'
;MTQNVKDLLASREIENILDNTDFMILLSQAQSDRTILAKQLGISEHQLSYITHSNSGEGLLFYGNVTIPFVDRFPRGEIYDLLTTRPEDMKNETKNE
;
A
#
# COMPACT_ATOMS: atom_id res chain seq x y z
N MET A 1 0.60 9.47 1.73
CA MET A 1 1.35 8.29 1.25
C MET A 1 2.64 8.15 2.05
N THR A 2 2.95 6.95 2.52
CA THR A 2 4.05 6.68 3.47
C THR A 2 4.45 5.20 3.41
N GLN A 3 5.67 4.87 3.85
CA GLN A 3 6.15 3.48 3.95
C GLN A 3 6.38 3.04 5.40
N ASN A 4 6.61 3.99 6.33
CA ASN A 4 6.89 3.67 7.72
C ASN A 4 5.62 3.81 8.55
N VAL A 5 4.81 2.75 8.57
CA VAL A 5 3.49 2.80 9.21
C VAL A 5 3.59 2.69 10.73
N LYS A 6 4.65 2.06 11.24
CA LYS A 6 4.87 1.93 12.69
C LYS A 6 5.10 3.28 13.38
N ASP A 7 5.92 4.15 12.79
CA ASP A 7 6.19 5.47 13.35
C ASP A 7 4.96 6.38 13.27
N LEU A 8 4.16 6.21 12.22
CA LEU A 8 2.88 6.92 12.09
C LEU A 8 1.89 6.53 13.19
N LEU A 9 1.76 5.24 13.46
CA LEU A 9 0.86 4.74 14.51
C LEU A 9 1.35 5.04 15.93
N ALA A 10 2.59 5.49 16.10
CA ALA A 10 3.12 5.91 17.39
C ALA A 10 2.73 7.37 17.75
N SER A 11 2.25 8.16 16.80
CA SER A 11 1.84 9.56 17.01
C SER A 11 0.33 9.68 17.16
N ARG A 12 -0.10 10.35 18.24
CA ARG A 12 -1.53 10.64 18.50
C ARG A 12 -2.13 11.57 17.45
N GLU A 13 -1.33 12.50 16.94
CA GLU A 13 -1.75 13.44 15.90
C GLU A 13 -2.08 12.69 14.61
N ILE A 14 -1.30 11.65 14.29
CA ILE A 14 -1.48 10.86 13.08
C ILE A 14 -2.57 9.81 13.24
N GLU A 15 -2.76 9.26 14.44
CA GLU A 15 -3.94 8.45 14.78
C GLU A 15 -5.23 9.21 14.45
N ASN A 16 -5.33 10.48 14.86
CA ASN A 16 -6.48 11.33 14.50
C ASN A 16 -6.64 11.53 12.98
N ILE A 17 -5.53 11.60 12.22
CA ILE A 17 -5.61 11.73 10.76
C ILE A 17 -6.18 10.44 10.14
N LEU A 18 -5.74 9.28 10.62
CA LEU A 18 -6.21 7.98 10.15
C LEU A 18 -7.69 7.76 10.49
N ASP A 19 -8.12 8.12 11.71
CA ASP A 19 -9.52 7.98 12.13
C ASP A 19 -10.48 8.83 11.29
N ASN A 20 -10.01 9.95 10.75
CA ASN A 20 -10.78 10.83 9.85
C ASN A 20 -10.61 10.49 8.36
N THR A 21 -9.86 9.44 8.02
CA THR A 21 -9.60 9.06 6.64
C THR A 21 -10.66 8.06 6.15
N ASP A 22 -11.57 8.53 5.31
CA ASP A 22 -12.62 7.68 4.71
C ASP A 22 -12.08 6.72 3.64
N PHE A 23 -10.95 7.05 3.00
CA PHE A 23 -10.37 6.27 1.91
C PHE A 23 -8.88 6.01 2.17
N MET A 24 -8.51 4.74 2.22
CA MET A 24 -7.12 4.32 2.40
C MET A 24 -6.79 3.10 1.54
N ILE A 25 -5.59 3.09 0.98
CA ILE A 25 -5.00 1.91 0.34
C ILE A 25 -3.84 1.44 1.21
N LEU A 26 -3.90 0.18 1.63
CA LEU A 26 -2.83 -0.49 2.36
C LEU A 26 -2.24 -1.60 1.49
N LEU A 27 -1.04 -1.35 0.95
CA LEU A 27 -0.27 -2.32 0.17
C LEU A 27 0.47 -3.31 1.09
N SER A 28 1.31 -4.18 0.52
CA SER A 28 2.15 -5.13 1.25
C SER A 28 2.94 -4.48 2.41
N GLN A 29 2.94 -5.12 3.58
CA GLN A 29 3.56 -4.63 4.82
C GLN A 29 4.61 -5.59 5.36
N ALA A 30 5.66 -5.04 5.99
CA ALA A 30 6.72 -5.82 6.62
C ALA A 30 6.17 -6.65 7.80
N GLN A 31 6.81 -7.80 8.08
CA GLN A 31 6.35 -8.72 9.13
C GLN A 31 6.25 -8.05 10.51
N SER A 32 7.17 -7.13 10.82
CA SER A 32 7.22 -6.42 12.09
C SER A 32 6.01 -5.51 12.35
N ASP A 33 5.33 -5.05 11.28
CA ASP A 33 4.33 -3.98 11.38
C ASP A 33 2.90 -4.52 11.34
N ARG A 34 2.73 -5.76 10.85
CA ARG A 34 1.44 -6.44 10.64
C ARG A 34 0.58 -6.51 11.90
N THR A 35 1.15 -6.92 13.03
CA THR A 35 0.39 -7.10 14.29
C THR A 35 -0.15 -5.77 14.80
N ILE A 36 0.64 -4.70 14.66
CA ILE A 36 0.25 -3.35 15.10
C ILE A 36 -0.85 -2.82 14.18
N LEU A 37 -0.67 -2.99 12.87
CA LEU A 37 -1.66 -2.57 11.87
C LEU A 37 -2.99 -3.29 11.98
N ALA A 38 -2.97 -4.62 12.16
CA ALA A 38 -4.18 -5.41 12.30
C ALA A 38 -5.02 -4.95 13.50
N LYS A 39 -4.35 -4.67 14.63
CA LYS A 39 -5.02 -4.17 15.82
C LYS A 39 -5.58 -2.76 15.62
N GLN A 40 -4.77 -1.84 15.09
CA GLN A 40 -5.15 -0.43 15.00
C GLN A 40 -6.24 -0.19 13.94
N LEU A 41 -6.19 -0.92 12.83
CA LEU A 41 -7.12 -0.77 11.71
C LEU A 41 -8.29 -1.75 11.74
N GLY A 42 -8.38 -2.59 12.78
CA GLY A 42 -9.46 -3.58 12.93
C GLY A 42 -9.49 -4.65 11.82
N ILE A 43 -8.33 -4.99 11.27
CA ILE A 43 -8.20 -5.94 10.15
C ILE A 43 -8.20 -7.36 10.69
N SER A 44 -9.05 -8.22 10.12
CA SER A 44 -9.07 -9.66 10.44
C SER A 44 -7.82 -10.39 9.95
N GLU A 45 -7.51 -11.55 10.56
CA GLU A 45 -6.42 -12.43 10.10
C GLU A 45 -6.55 -12.81 8.61
N HIS A 46 -7.78 -13.03 8.14
CA HIS A 46 -8.03 -13.30 6.72
C HIS A 46 -7.66 -12.10 5.84
N GLN A 47 -8.04 -10.88 6.24
CA GLN A 47 -7.69 -9.68 5.51
C GLN A 47 -6.18 -9.38 5.55
N LEU A 48 -5.52 -9.68 6.67
CA LEU A 48 -4.07 -9.55 6.83
C LEU A 48 -3.29 -10.38 5.79
N SER A 49 -3.86 -11.51 5.35
CA SER A 49 -3.26 -12.34 4.30
C SER A 49 -3.05 -11.57 2.97
N TYR A 50 -3.91 -10.58 2.67
CA TYR A 50 -3.80 -9.75 1.46
C TYR A 50 -2.72 -8.67 1.52
N ILE A 51 -2.07 -8.48 2.68
CA ILE A 51 -0.96 -7.51 2.84
C ILE A 51 0.35 -8.17 3.31
N THR A 52 0.38 -9.50 3.43
CA THR A 52 1.56 -10.23 3.93
C THR A 52 2.42 -10.82 2.82
N HIS A 53 1.81 -11.28 1.72
CA HIS A 53 2.50 -11.89 0.59
C HIS A 53 1.91 -11.38 -0.74
N SER A 54 1.51 -10.11 -0.75
CA SER A 54 0.92 -9.48 -1.93
C SER A 54 1.99 -9.00 -2.91
N ASN A 55 1.65 -9.09 -4.20
CA ASN A 55 2.50 -8.55 -5.26
C ASN A 55 2.43 -7.02 -5.30
N SER A 56 3.28 -6.41 -6.12
CA SER A 56 3.18 -4.98 -6.40
C SER A 56 1.78 -4.65 -6.96
N GLY A 57 1.18 -3.59 -6.42
CA GLY A 57 -0.18 -3.15 -6.77
C GLY A 57 -1.31 -3.92 -6.08
N GLU A 58 -1.01 -4.86 -5.18
CA GLU A 58 -2.03 -5.61 -4.44
C GLU A 58 -2.10 -5.21 -2.96
N GLY A 59 -3.30 -5.25 -2.40
CA GLY A 59 -3.50 -4.97 -0.98
C GLY A 59 -4.97 -4.87 -0.59
N LEU A 60 -5.23 -4.03 0.42
CA LEU A 60 -6.57 -3.72 0.91
C LEU A 60 -6.93 -2.27 0.58
N LEU A 61 -8.17 -2.07 0.15
CA LEU A 61 -8.80 -0.77 -0.01
C LEU A 61 -9.87 -0.62 1.06
N PHE A 62 -9.76 0.45 1.82
CA PHE A 62 -10.73 0.88 2.83
C PHE A 62 -11.54 2.04 2.24
N TYR A 63 -12.87 1.93 2.29
CA TYR A 63 -13.79 2.98 1.90
C TYR A 63 -14.98 3.00 2.86
N GLY A 64 -14.99 3.99 3.76
CA GLY A 64 -15.93 4.04 4.88
C GLY A 64 -15.86 2.76 5.72
N ASN A 65 -16.96 2.00 5.75
CA ASN A 65 -17.04 0.72 6.47
C ASN A 65 -16.73 -0.52 5.61
N VAL A 66 -16.35 -0.33 4.35
CA VAL A 66 -16.06 -1.41 3.40
C VAL A 66 -14.56 -1.60 3.31
N THR A 67 -14.11 -2.84 3.48
CA THR A 67 -12.73 -3.25 3.22
C THR A 67 -12.73 -4.34 2.16
N ILE A 68 -12.10 -4.07 1.03
CA ILE A 68 -12.00 -5.02 -0.09
C ILE A 68 -10.54 -5.31 -0.43
N PRO A 69 -10.18 -6.57 -0.71
CA PRO A 69 -8.93 -6.86 -1.39
C PRO A 69 -8.98 -6.28 -2.80
N PHE A 70 -7.88 -5.69 -3.27
CA PHE A 70 -7.79 -5.16 -4.63
C PHE A 70 -6.48 -5.57 -5.29
N VAL A 71 -6.51 -5.53 -6.62
CA VAL A 71 -5.37 -5.78 -7.49
C VAL A 71 -5.32 -4.67 -8.52
N ASP A 72 -4.27 -3.87 -8.50
CA ASP A 72 -3.94 -2.91 -9.53
C ASP A 72 -2.81 -3.45 -10.41
N ARG A 73 -3.13 -3.63 -11.69
CA ARG A 73 -2.18 -3.98 -12.75
C ARG A 73 -2.10 -2.82 -13.70
N PHE A 74 -1.45 -1.75 -13.27
CA PHE A 74 -1.30 -0.55 -14.07
C PHE A 74 -0.66 -0.90 -15.43
N PRO A 75 -1.31 -0.57 -16.56
CA PRO A 75 -0.85 -1.00 -17.88
C PRO A 75 0.46 -0.30 -18.26
N ARG A 76 1.34 -1.01 -18.98
CA ARG A 76 2.53 -0.39 -19.60
C ARG A 76 2.10 0.57 -20.72
N GLY A 77 2.93 1.57 -21.01
CA GLY A 77 2.68 2.60 -22.01
C GLY A 77 3.19 3.96 -21.54
N GLU A 78 2.96 5.00 -22.34
CA GLU A 78 3.53 6.35 -22.14
C GLU A 78 3.41 6.86 -20.70
N ILE A 79 2.23 6.75 -20.09
CA ILE A 79 1.99 7.22 -18.71
C ILE A 79 2.80 6.39 -17.70
N TYR A 80 2.86 5.07 -17.89
CA TYR A 80 3.62 4.20 -17.00
C TYR A 80 5.12 4.47 -17.12
N ASP A 81 5.62 4.59 -18.35
CA ASP A 81 7.04 4.78 -18.63
C ASP A 81 7.50 6.15 -18.10
N LEU A 82 6.64 7.17 -18.18
CA LEU A 82 6.91 8.49 -17.60
C LEU A 82 6.93 8.50 -16.06
N LEU A 83 6.08 7.69 -15.42
CA LEU A 83 5.85 7.75 -13.97
C LEU A 83 6.56 6.65 -13.18
N THR A 84 7.11 5.64 -13.84
CA THR A 84 7.77 4.54 -13.15
C THR A 84 8.96 5.04 -12.35
N THR A 85 9.04 4.63 -11.09
CA THR A 85 10.21 4.87 -10.23
C THR A 85 11.05 3.60 -10.08
N ARG A 86 10.78 2.55 -10.87
CA ARG A 86 11.50 1.28 -10.83
C ARG A 86 12.83 1.40 -11.57
N PRO A 87 13.99 1.29 -10.90
CA PRO A 87 15.29 1.46 -11.55
C PRO A 87 15.54 0.49 -12.71
N GLU A 88 14.96 -0.71 -12.67
CA GLU A 88 15.03 -1.71 -13.73
C GLU A 88 14.30 -1.32 -15.01
N ASP A 89 13.26 -0.49 -14.93
CA ASP A 89 12.54 0.00 -16.12
C ASP A 89 13.36 1.05 -16.86
N MET A 90 14.03 1.94 -16.13
CA MET A 90 14.85 3.03 -16.68
C MET A 90 16.08 2.54 -17.48
N LYS A 91 16.59 1.33 -17.17
CA LYS A 91 17.75 0.76 -17.86
C LYS A 91 17.47 0.32 -19.30
N ASN A 92 16.20 0.16 -19.67
CA ASN A 92 15.81 -0.31 -20.99
C ASN A 92 15.58 0.84 -21.99
N GLU A 93 15.45 2.08 -21.54
CA GLU A 93 15.33 3.24 -22.42
C GLU A 93 16.66 3.57 -23.12
N THR A 94 17.79 3.40 -22.42
CA THR A 94 19.14 3.73 -22.95
C THR A 94 19.66 2.78 -24.04
N LYS A 95 18.90 1.75 -24.40
CA LYS A 95 19.28 0.79 -25.47
C LYS A 95 18.55 1.00 -26.79
N ASN A 96 17.57 1.91 -26.82
CA ASN A 96 16.76 2.18 -28.02
C ASN A 96 17.04 3.56 -28.64
N GLU A 97 18.11 4.23 -28.21
CA GLU A 97 18.75 5.35 -28.92
C GLU A 97 20.08 4.89 -29.54
#